data_AF-A0A2I1H5F9-F1
#
_entry.id   AF-A0A2I1H5F9-F1
#
_cell.length_a   1.000
_cell.length_b   1.000
_cell.length_c   1.000
_cell.angle_alpha   90.00
_cell.angle_beta   90.00
_cell.angle_gamma   90.00
#
_symmetry.space_group_name_H-M   'P 1'
#
loop_
_entity.id
_entity.type
_entity.pdbx_description
1 polymer ?
#
loop_
_entity_poly.entity_id
_entity_poly.type
_entity_poly.pdbx_seq_one_letter_code
_entity_poly.pdbx_strand_id
1 'polypeptide(L)'
;FFLILCLTIFAITPVVQAADVRSFCKCVCDQNSTIVPLRINQTCSDCNLAFCKENTSKEDCDIPTCFQRDSYKDEVIVYFYIIITSGLLLIALTKPYIER
;
A
#
# COMPACT_ATOMS: atom_id res chain seq x y z
N PHE A 1 -8.00 12.54 33.08
CA PHE A 1 -8.01 13.11 31.72
C PHE A 1 -6.86 12.56 30.88
N PHE A 2 -5.60 12.76 31.28
CA PHE A 2 -4.41 12.17 30.61
C PHE A 2 -4.49 10.63 30.46
N LEU A 3 -4.97 9.93 31.50
CA LEU A 3 -5.22 8.48 31.48
C LEU A 3 -6.33 8.05 30.50
N ILE A 4 -7.37 8.88 30.32
CA ILE A 4 -8.47 8.62 29.39
C ILE A 4 -8.00 8.86 27.95
N LEU A 5 -7.20 9.90 27.72
CA LEU A 5 -6.56 10.18 26.43
C LEU A 5 -5.62 9.03 26.01
N CYS A 6 -4.76 8.55 26.91
CA CYS A 6 -3.89 7.40 26.66
C CYS A 6 -4.68 6.11 26.37
N LEU A 7 -5.78 5.85 27.09
CA LEU A 7 -6.63 4.68 26.85
C LEU A 7 -7.34 4.76 25.49
N THR A 8 -7.77 5.96 25.06
CA THR A 8 -8.33 6.15 23.72
C THR A 8 -7.28 5.95 22.63
N ILE A 9 -6.05 6.44 22.80
CA ILE A 9 -4.96 6.28 21.82
C ILE A 9 -4.52 4.81 21.70
N PHE A 10 -4.48 4.07 22.81
CA PHE A 10 -4.17 2.63 22.80
C PHE A 10 -5.27 1.82 22.11
N ALA A 11 -6.54 2.20 22.26
CA ALA A 11 -7.68 1.52 21.64
C ALA A 11 -7.77 1.68 20.11
N ILE A 12 -7.14 2.72 19.52
CA ILE A 12 -7.09 2.93 18.06
C ILE A 12 -5.94 2.18 17.38
N THR A 13 -5.11 1.43 18.12
CA THR A 13 -3.95 0.73 17.54
C THR A 13 -4.21 -0.57 16.74
N PRO A 14 -5.41 -1.18 16.64
CA PRO A 14 -5.50 -2.43 15.89
C PRO A 14 -5.84 -2.20 14.41
N VAL A 15 -5.12 -1.34 13.67
CA VAL A 15 -5.19 -1.32 12.20
C VAL A 15 -3.88 -0.85 11.56
N VAL A 16 -2.81 -1.64 11.66
CA VAL A 16 -1.78 -1.68 10.61
C VAL A 16 -1.42 -3.14 10.38
N GLN A 17 -2.40 -3.94 9.94
CA GLN A 17 -2.11 -5.27 9.41
C GLN A 17 -2.13 -5.18 7.88
N ALA A 18 -1.02 -5.63 7.30
CA ALA A 18 -0.84 -6.20 5.97
C ALA A 18 -0.10 -5.33 4.93
N ALA A 19 1.22 -5.22 5.11
CA ALA A 19 2.14 -5.14 3.97
C ALA A 19 2.45 -6.57 3.48
N ASP A 20 1.53 -7.18 2.74
CA ASP A 20 1.88 -8.31 1.86
C ASP A 20 2.40 -7.67 0.59
N VAL A 21 3.73 -7.68 0.37
CA VAL A 21 4.35 -7.09 -0.82
C VAL A 21 3.90 -7.90 -2.04
N ARG A 22 2.77 -7.52 -2.62
CA ARG A 22 2.22 -8.15 -3.82
C ARG A 22 2.82 -7.49 -5.05
N SER A 23 3.66 -8.24 -5.74
CA SER A 23 4.11 -7.86 -7.08
C SER A 23 3.03 -8.22 -8.10
N PHE A 24 2.77 -7.32 -9.04
CA PHE A 24 1.83 -7.54 -10.13
C PHE A 24 2.56 -7.45 -11.47
N CYS A 25 2.17 -8.30 -12.41
CA CYS A 25 2.65 -8.27 -13.78
C CYS A 25 1.55 -7.65 -14.65
N LYS A 26 1.85 -6.53 -15.32
CA LYS A 26 0.98 -5.92 -16.30
C LYS A 26 1.37 -6.44 -17.68
N CYS A 27 0.49 -7.27 -18.24
CA CYS A 27 0.60 -7.77 -19.61
C CYS A 27 -0.16 -6.81 -20.54
N VAL A 28 0.53 -6.26 -21.53
CA VAL A 28 -0.09 -5.43 -22.57
C VAL A 28 -0.12 -6.27 -23.85
N CYS A 29 -1.28 -6.48 -24.43
CA CYS A 29 -1.45 -7.27 -25.64
C CYS A 29 -2.37 -6.48 -26.58
N ASP A 30 -1.83 -6.04 -27.71
CA ASP A 30 -2.42 -5.04 -28.61
C ASP A 30 -2.80 -3.76 -27.85
N GLN A 31 -4.11 -3.51 -27.69
CA GLN A 31 -4.66 -2.34 -27.00
C GLN A 31 -5.28 -2.70 -25.65
N ASN A 32 -5.09 -3.93 -25.16
CA ASN A 32 -5.67 -4.39 -23.89
C ASN A 32 -4.56 -4.66 -22.88
N SER A 33 -4.73 -4.16 -21.65
CA SER A 33 -3.83 -4.45 -20.54
C SER A 33 -4.53 -5.32 -19.49
N THR A 34 -3.93 -6.46 -19.15
CA THR A 34 -4.38 -7.32 -18.06
C THR A 34 -3.36 -7.29 -16.94
N ILE A 35 -3.82 -7.15 -15.70
CA ILE A 35 -2.98 -7.12 -14.50
C ILE A 35 -3.14 -8.45 -13.79
N VAL A 36 -2.03 -9.18 -13.64
CA VAL A 36 -2.01 -10.51 -13.04
C VAL A 36 -1.14 -10.47 -11.77
N PRO A 37 -1.64 -10.95 -10.61
CA PRO A 37 -0.84 -11.02 -9.40
C PRO A 37 0.22 -12.13 -9.51
N LEU A 38 1.45 -11.83 -9.08
CA LEU A 38 2.49 -12.84 -8.90
C LEU A 38 2.24 -13.61 -7.59
N ARG A 39 2.60 -14.89 -7.57
CA ARG A 39 2.54 -15.74 -6.37
C ARG A 39 3.68 -15.40 -5.41
N ILE A 40 3.58 -15.85 -4.15
CA ILE A 40 4.56 -15.56 -3.08
C ILE A 40 5.97 -16.10 -3.43
N ASN A 41 6.06 -17.13 -4.26
CA ASN A 41 7.32 -17.71 -4.75
C ASN A 41 7.79 -17.12 -6.10
N GLN A 42 7.08 -16.15 -6.65
CA GLN A 42 7.39 -15.49 -7.91
C GLN A 42 7.86 -14.07 -7.66
N THR A 43 8.80 -13.64 -8.47
CA THR A 43 9.46 -12.33 -8.43
C THR A 43 9.24 -11.58 -9.74
N CYS A 44 9.63 -10.31 -9.81
CA CYS A 44 9.47 -9.54 -11.05
C CYS A 44 10.22 -10.13 -12.26
N SER A 45 11.26 -10.96 -12.06
CA SER A 45 11.91 -11.65 -13.18
C SER A 45 11.02 -12.73 -13.81
N ASP A 46 10.03 -13.22 -13.08
CA ASP A 46 9.04 -14.18 -13.59
C ASP A 46 7.95 -13.50 -14.43
N CYS A 47 7.85 -12.16 -14.37
CA CYS A 47 7.00 -11.37 -15.25
C CYS A 47 7.64 -11.27 -16.63
N ASN A 48 7.33 -12.22 -17.49
CA ASN A 48 7.80 -12.28 -18.87
C ASN A 48 6.66 -12.63 -19.84
N LEU A 49 6.98 -12.73 -21.13
CA LEU A 49 6.00 -13.04 -22.17
C LEU A 49 5.32 -14.40 -21.94
N ALA A 50 6.07 -15.41 -21.50
CA ALA A 50 5.54 -16.75 -21.25
C ALA A 50 4.50 -16.76 -20.13
N PHE A 51 4.77 -16.05 -19.04
CA PHE A 51 3.83 -15.87 -17.94
C PHE A 51 2.54 -15.16 -18.40
N CYS A 52 2.67 -14.13 -19.23
CA CYS A 52 1.52 -13.43 -19.80
C CYS A 52 0.71 -14.33 -20.74
N LYS A 53 1.36 -15.12 -21.59
CA LYS A 53 0.69 -16.04 -22.52
C LYS A 53 -0.15 -17.08 -21.77
N GLU A 54 0.39 -17.65 -20.69
CA GLU A 54 -0.31 -18.63 -19.84
C GLU A 54 -1.52 -18.02 -19.13
N ASN A 55 -1.38 -16.82 -18.56
CA ASN A 55 -2.42 -16.20 -17.72
C ASN A 55 -3.45 -15.38 -18.49
N THR A 56 -3.16 -14.98 -19.74
CA THR A 56 -4.06 -14.12 -20.55
C THR A 56 -4.65 -14.82 -21.76
N SER A 57 -4.23 -16.06 -22.07
CA SER A 57 -4.66 -16.82 -23.26
C SER A 57 -4.46 -16.08 -24.58
N LYS A 58 -3.58 -15.07 -24.60
CA LYS A 58 -3.22 -14.29 -25.78
C LYS A 58 -1.82 -14.67 -26.23
N GLU A 59 -1.67 -14.90 -27.52
CA GLU A 59 -0.39 -15.32 -28.10
C GLU A 59 0.54 -14.16 -28.44
N ASP A 60 -0.02 -13.01 -28.82
CA ASP A 60 0.72 -11.81 -29.14
C ASP A 60 0.55 -10.78 -28.02
N CYS A 61 1.59 -10.64 -27.22
CA CYS A 61 1.66 -9.66 -26.16
C CYS A 61 2.96 -8.87 -26.30
N ASP A 62 2.86 -7.56 -26.13
CA ASP A 62 4.02 -6.69 -26.08
C ASP A 62 4.70 -6.76 -24.70
N ILE A 63 5.70 -5.90 -24.52
CA ILE A 63 6.60 -5.85 -23.37
C ILE A 63 5.81 -5.91 -22.03
N PRO A 64 5.97 -6.99 -21.25
CA PRO A 64 5.38 -7.09 -19.93
C PRO A 64 6.10 -6.15 -18.95
N THR A 65 5.35 -5.56 -18.03
CA THR A 65 5.91 -4.63 -17.03
C THR A 65 5.52 -5.08 -15.63
N CYS A 66 6.51 -5.30 -14.77
CA CYS A 66 6.26 -5.60 -13.37
C CYS A 66 6.07 -4.30 -12.57
N PHE A 67 5.08 -4.28 -11.68
CA PHE A 67 4.89 -3.19 -10.71
C PHE A 67 4.55 -3.75 -9.33
N GLN A 68 5.13 -3.14 -8.30
CA GLN A 68 4.76 -3.41 -6.91
C GLN A 68 3.70 -2.38 -6.53
N ARG A 69 2.47 -2.84 -6.25
CA ARG A 69 1.36 -1.92 -5.93
C ARG A 69 1.55 -1.28 -4.56
N ASP A 70 2.19 -2.01 -3.64
CA ASP A 70 2.49 -1.56 -2.30
C ASP A 70 3.94 -1.08 -2.26
N SER A 71 4.18 0.13 -2.79
CA SER A 71 5.48 0.77 -2.59
C SER A 71 5.53 1.30 -1.17
N TYR A 72 6.51 0.85 -0.40
CA TYR A 72 6.80 1.38 0.93
C TYR A 72 6.95 2.92 0.92
N LYS A 73 7.37 3.51 -0.21
CA LYS A 73 7.47 4.96 -0.35
C LYS A 73 6.11 5.63 -0.19
N ASP A 74 5.07 5.11 -0.83
CA ASP A 74 3.73 5.72 -0.80
C ASP A 74 3.07 5.51 0.57
N GLU A 75 3.29 4.32 1.15
CA GLU A 75 2.85 3.99 2.49
C GLU A 75 3.48 4.91 3.56
N VAL A 76 4.80 5.10 3.50
CA VAL A 76 5.53 5.99 4.44
C VAL A 76 5.05 7.44 4.35
N ILE A 77 4.77 7.95 3.14
CA ILE A 77 4.26 9.32 2.95
C ILE A 77 2.91 9.50 3.65
N VAL A 78 2.00 8.53 3.50
CA VAL A 78 0.68 8.58 4.13
C VAL A 78 0.79 8.54 5.65
N TYR A 79 1.62 7.65 6.20
CA TYR A 79 1.83 7.58 7.65
C TYR A 79 2.40 8.87 8.23
N PHE A 80 3.38 9.47 7.57
CA PHE A 80 3.98 10.73 8.00
C PHE A 80 2.93 11.85 8.08
N TYR A 81 2.08 11.96 7.05
CA TYR A 81 0.99 12.94 7.02
C TYR A 81 -0.02 12.73 8.15
N ILE A 82 -0.44 11.49 8.40
CA ILE A 82 -1.37 11.14 9.49
C ILE A 82 -0.78 11.50 10.86
N ILE A 83 0.50 11.17 11.11
CA ILE A 83 1.16 11.46 12.39
C ILE A 83 1.27 12.97 12.63
N ILE A 84 1.65 13.76 11.62
CA ILE A 84 1.75 15.22 11.77
C ILE A 84 0.39 15.84 12.04
N THR A 85 -0.61 15.53 11.20
CA THR A 85 -1.94 16.14 11.30
C THR A 85 -2.64 15.76 12.60
N SER A 86 -2.56 14.49 13.02
CA SER A 86 -3.09 14.05 14.32
C SER A 86 -2.38 14.73 15.50
N GLY A 87 -1.05 14.89 15.44
CA GLY A 87 -0.28 15.62 16.45
C GLY A 87 -0.73 17.09 16.57
N LEU A 88 -0.87 17.79 15.44
CA LEU A 88 -1.36 19.18 15.42
C LEU A 88 -2.78 19.28 16.00
N LEU A 89 -3.67 18.36 15.65
CA LEU A 89 -5.06 18.35 16.13
C LEU A 89 -5.13 18.10 17.64
N LEU A 90 -4.33 17.16 18.16
CA LEU A 90 -4.25 16.87 19.60
C LEU A 90 -3.73 18.07 20.40
N ILE A 91 -2.71 18.77 19.89
CA ILE A 91 -2.19 19.99 20.52
C ILE A 91 -3.26 21.08 20.54
N ALA A 92 -4.00 21.28 19.44
CA ALA A 92 -5.08 22.25 19.38
C ALA A 92 -6.20 21.96 20.40
N LEU A 93 -6.58 20.69 20.56
CA LEU A 93 -7.62 20.27 21.52
C LEU A 93 -7.18 20.40 22.98
N THR A 94 -5.89 20.19 23.27
CA THR A 94 -5.36 20.24 24.65
C THR A 94 -4.90 21.63 25.08
N LYS A 95 -4.56 22.53 24.14
CA LYS A 95 -4.19 23.93 24.40
C LYS A 95 -5.14 24.66 25.39
N PRO A 96 -6.48 24.66 25.21
CA PRO A 96 -7.38 25.37 26.13
C PRO A 96 -7.48 24.74 27.52
N TYR A 97 -6.97 23.52 27.71
CA TYR A 97 -6.95 22.84 29.01
C TYR A 97 -5.65 23.09 29.78
N ILE A 98 -4.56 23.41 29.06
CA ILE A 98 -3.24 23.72 29.65
C ILE A 98 -3.14 25.21 30.01
N GLU A 99 -3.75 26.08 29.19
CA GLU A 99 -3.74 27.55 29.40
C GLU A 99 -4.85 28.05 30.35
N ARG A 100 -5.50 27.15 31.08
CA ARG A 100 -6.57 27.44 32.03
C ARG A 100 -6.12 27.15 33.45
#